data_AF-A0A7X1FMF0-F1
#
_entry.id   AF-A0A7X1FMF0-F1
#
_cell.length_a   1.000
_cell.length_b   1.000
_cell.length_c   1.000
_cell.angle_alpha   90.00
_cell.angle_beta   90.00
_cell.angle_gamma   90.00
#
_symmetry.space_group_name_H-M   'P 1'
#
loop_
_entity.id
_entity.type
_entity.pdbx_description
1 polymer ?
#
loop_
_entity_poly.entity_id
_entity_poly.type
_entity_poly.pdbx_seq_one_letter_code
_entity_poly.pdbx_strand_id
1 'polypeptide(L)'
;MEKIRALFLQELVNSPPDIIASIWIINRIPFPFNGDAKCYEEWRKKLAKLVEVDASEILITGSGAFGISLNPNKNYKEFDDSSDIDVAIISEYFFNTSWRYLRNIGAQRHSLPQAAKQSIRDHVERYIYWGTIATDKILPYLPFGKVWLSALEEMAKEAPTKNRTIKARIYKDFDSLRAYQVNNLTNLRSSEIEKRI
;
A
#
# COMPACT_ATOMS: atom_id res chain seq x y z
N MET A 1 13.22 11.63 -16.31
CA MET A 1 12.81 11.05 -15.02
C MET A 1 12.87 12.08 -13.90
N GLU A 2 13.82 13.02 -13.91
CA GLU A 2 13.72 14.32 -13.19
C GLU A 2 12.37 15.06 -13.44
N LYS A 3 11.81 14.88 -14.65
CA LYS A 3 10.47 15.34 -15.04
C LYS A 3 9.31 14.80 -14.18
N ILE A 4 9.34 13.54 -13.70
CA ILE A 4 8.22 12.98 -12.91
C ILE A 4 8.18 13.56 -11.50
N ARG A 5 9.35 13.72 -10.88
CA ARG A 5 9.49 14.37 -9.58
C ARG A 5 9.05 15.83 -9.67
N ALA A 6 9.54 16.57 -10.66
CA ALA A 6 9.16 17.96 -10.86
C ALA A 6 7.65 18.11 -11.07
N LEU A 7 7.05 17.27 -11.93
CA LEU A 7 5.62 17.23 -12.17
C LEU A 7 4.83 16.95 -10.89
N PHE A 8 5.18 15.88 -10.17
CA PHE A 8 4.52 15.53 -8.91
C PHE A 8 4.59 16.65 -7.88
N LEU A 9 5.76 17.26 -7.67
CA LEU A 9 5.93 18.34 -6.70
C LEU A 9 5.20 19.62 -7.10
N GLN A 10 5.09 19.90 -8.40
CA GLN A 10 4.27 21.00 -8.90
C GLN A 10 2.79 20.76 -8.60
N GLU A 11 2.29 19.56 -8.92
CA GLU A 11 0.90 19.19 -8.67
C GLU A 11 0.56 19.13 -7.19
N LEU A 12 1.45 18.57 -6.36
CA LEU A 12 1.31 18.48 -4.90
C LEU A 12 1.09 19.85 -4.25
N VAL A 13 1.78 20.88 -4.72
CA VAL A 13 1.65 22.24 -4.19
C VAL A 13 0.40 22.93 -4.71
N ASN A 14 0.05 22.70 -5.97
CA ASN A 14 -0.99 23.45 -6.69
C ASN A 14 -2.38 22.83 -6.63
N SER A 15 -2.51 21.57 -6.20
CA SER A 15 -3.79 20.85 -6.18
C SER A 15 -4.17 20.37 -4.78
N PRO A 16 -5.47 20.19 -4.50
CA PRO A 16 -5.94 19.52 -3.29
C PRO A 16 -5.37 18.08 -3.18
N PRO A 17 -4.94 17.62 -1.99
CA PRO A 17 -4.36 16.29 -1.81
C PRO A 17 -5.27 15.11 -2.22
N ASP A 18 -6.59 15.27 -2.14
CA ASP A 18 -7.59 14.28 -2.58
C ASP A 18 -7.61 14.10 -4.11
N ILE A 19 -7.40 15.18 -4.86
CA ILE A 19 -7.23 15.13 -6.31
C ILE A 19 -5.93 14.41 -6.66
N ILE A 20 -4.84 14.70 -5.94
CA ILE A 20 -3.54 14.03 -6.14
C ILE A 20 -3.65 12.53 -5.85
N ALA A 21 -4.29 12.13 -4.74
CA ALA A 21 -4.51 10.72 -4.43
C ALA A 21 -5.31 10.02 -5.54
N SER A 22 -6.35 10.67 -6.06
CA SER A 22 -7.19 10.11 -7.11
C SER A 22 -6.43 9.93 -8.42
N ILE A 23 -5.68 10.94 -8.85
CA ILE A 23 -4.94 10.91 -10.13
C ILE A 23 -3.75 9.97 -10.06
N TRP A 24 -2.94 10.02 -8.99
CA TRP A 24 -1.66 9.31 -8.95
C TRP A 24 -1.76 7.87 -8.45
N ILE A 25 -2.81 7.53 -7.71
CA ILE A 25 -2.96 6.20 -7.10
C ILE A 25 -4.17 5.47 -7.68
N ILE A 26 -5.35 6.09 -7.65
CA ILE A 26 -6.61 5.37 -7.95
C ILE A 26 -6.80 5.19 -9.46
N ASN A 27 -6.57 6.24 -10.24
CA ASN A 27 -6.94 6.29 -11.66
C ASN A 27 -5.76 6.08 -12.62
N ARG A 28 -4.55 5.89 -12.10
CA ARG A 28 -3.32 5.78 -12.90
C ARG A 28 -2.89 4.33 -13.04
N ILE A 29 -2.38 4.00 -14.23
CA ILE A 29 -1.66 2.75 -14.47
C ILE A 29 -0.32 2.82 -13.74
N PRO A 30 -0.05 1.93 -12.76
CA PRO A 30 1.16 2.01 -11.94
C PRO A 30 2.43 1.89 -12.78
N PHE A 31 3.51 2.49 -12.29
CA PHE A 31 4.79 2.62 -12.98
C PHE A 31 5.37 1.30 -13.50
N PRO A 32 5.30 0.16 -12.79
CA PRO A 32 5.79 -1.13 -13.30
C PRO A 32 5.14 -1.57 -14.62
N PHE A 33 3.93 -1.09 -14.93
CA PHE A 33 3.15 -1.49 -16.10
C PHE A 33 3.35 -0.56 -17.29
N ASN A 34 4.09 0.55 -17.13
CA ASN A 34 4.48 1.45 -18.21
C ASN A 34 3.31 1.89 -19.13
N GLY A 35 2.13 2.13 -18.57
CA GLY A 35 0.94 2.53 -19.33
C GLY A 35 0.17 1.38 -20.01
N ASP A 36 0.58 0.13 -19.84
CA ASP A 36 -0.16 -1.04 -20.32
C ASP A 36 -1.32 -1.39 -19.37
N ALA A 37 -2.52 -0.87 -19.69
CA ALA A 37 -3.73 -1.08 -18.92
C ALA A 37 -4.16 -2.56 -18.88
N LYS A 38 -3.94 -3.29 -19.98
CA LYS A 38 -4.34 -4.69 -20.10
C LYS A 38 -3.45 -5.56 -19.21
N CYS A 39 -2.13 -5.35 -19.26
CA CYS A 39 -1.19 -6.04 -18.39
C CYS A 39 -1.50 -5.78 -16.91
N TYR A 40 -1.84 -4.53 -16.54
CA TYR A 40 -2.24 -4.21 -15.17
C TYR A 40 -3.52 -4.92 -14.74
N GLU A 41 -4.54 -4.94 -15.61
CA GLU A 41 -5.79 -5.64 -15.33
C GLU A 41 -5.59 -7.15 -15.17
N GLU A 42 -4.81 -7.78 -16.05
CA GLU A 42 -4.49 -9.22 -15.97
C GLU A 42 -3.74 -9.55 -14.66
N TRP A 43 -2.77 -8.71 -14.29
CA TRP A 43 -2.04 -8.85 -13.02
C TRP A 43 -2.97 -8.73 -11.81
N ARG A 44 -3.89 -7.75 -11.80
CA ARG A 44 -4.88 -7.59 -10.71
C ARG A 44 -5.81 -8.79 -10.63
N LYS A 45 -6.36 -9.27 -11.75
CA LYS A 45 -7.26 -10.43 -11.78
C LYS A 45 -6.58 -11.69 -11.26
N LYS A 46 -5.29 -11.86 -11.56
CA LYS A 46 -4.51 -12.99 -11.03
C LYS A 46 -4.35 -12.89 -9.51
N LEU A 47 -3.86 -11.76 -9.00
CA LEU A 47 -3.70 -11.58 -7.55
C LEU A 47 -5.05 -11.69 -6.82
N ALA A 48 -6.10 -11.08 -7.36
CA ALA A 48 -7.46 -11.10 -6.83
C ALA A 48 -8.00 -12.52 -6.65
N LYS A 49 -7.78 -13.40 -7.64
CA LYS A 49 -8.13 -14.82 -7.54
C LYS A 49 -7.38 -15.54 -6.41
N LEU A 50 -6.10 -15.22 -6.21
CA LEU A 50 -5.26 -15.87 -5.21
C LEU A 50 -5.56 -15.39 -3.78
N VAL A 51 -6.02 -14.15 -3.61
CA VAL A 51 -6.33 -13.54 -2.30
C VAL A 51 -7.83 -13.45 -2.02
N GLU A 52 -8.67 -13.97 -2.93
CA GLU A 52 -10.13 -14.08 -2.82
C GLU A 52 -10.85 -12.72 -2.62
N VAL A 53 -10.48 -11.74 -3.45
CA VAL A 53 -11.13 -10.41 -3.52
C VAL A 53 -11.49 -10.07 -4.97
N ASP A 54 -12.21 -8.97 -5.21
CA ASP A 54 -12.42 -8.49 -6.57
C ASP A 54 -11.16 -7.78 -7.12
N ALA A 55 -10.92 -7.87 -8.42
CA ALA A 55 -9.76 -7.18 -9.03
C ALA A 55 -9.84 -5.65 -8.90
N SER A 56 -11.04 -5.09 -8.85
CA SER A 56 -11.26 -3.65 -8.62
C SER A 56 -10.88 -3.22 -7.20
N GLU A 57 -10.80 -4.15 -6.25
CA GLU A 57 -10.39 -3.94 -4.86
C GLU A 57 -8.86 -4.00 -4.67
N ILE A 58 -8.10 -4.11 -5.75
CA ILE A 58 -6.64 -4.15 -5.72
C ILE A 58 -6.07 -2.91 -6.42
N LEU A 59 -5.26 -2.15 -5.67
CA LEU A 59 -4.51 -1.01 -6.20
C LEU A 59 -3.04 -1.12 -5.82
N ILE A 60 -2.16 -0.58 -6.67
CA ILE A 60 -0.76 -0.37 -6.30
C ILE A 60 -0.64 1.04 -5.72
N THR A 61 0.13 1.14 -4.64
CA THR A 61 0.39 2.36 -3.90
C THR A 61 1.91 2.55 -3.76
N GLY A 62 2.34 3.49 -2.91
CA GLY A 62 3.76 3.73 -2.67
C GLY A 62 4.51 4.12 -3.95
N SER A 63 5.81 3.83 -4.00
CA SER A 63 6.64 4.25 -5.14
C SER A 63 6.22 3.63 -6.47
N GLY A 64 5.59 2.46 -6.45
CA GLY A 64 5.05 1.84 -7.67
C GLY A 64 3.91 2.65 -8.31
N ALA A 65 3.12 3.38 -7.52
CA ALA A 65 2.08 4.28 -8.05
C ALA A 65 2.65 5.61 -8.53
N PHE A 66 3.50 6.24 -7.72
CA PHE A 66 4.03 7.57 -8.00
C PHE A 66 5.18 7.57 -9.03
N GLY A 67 5.94 6.48 -9.12
CA GLY A 67 7.21 6.42 -9.84
C GLY A 67 8.39 7.00 -9.03
N ILE A 68 8.14 7.49 -7.82
CA ILE A 68 9.12 8.02 -6.86
C ILE A 68 8.71 7.63 -5.43
N SER A 69 9.67 7.49 -4.55
CA SER A 69 9.43 7.25 -3.13
C SER A 69 9.03 8.53 -2.40
N LEU A 70 7.84 8.53 -1.79
CA LEU A 70 7.40 9.62 -0.91
C LEU A 70 7.93 9.51 0.53
N ASN A 71 8.75 8.50 0.84
CA ASN A 71 9.42 8.42 2.13
C ASN A 71 10.42 9.60 2.28
N PRO A 72 10.28 10.46 3.32
CA PRO A 72 11.16 11.62 3.52
C PRO A 72 12.64 11.27 3.57
N ASN A 73 12.99 10.08 4.09
CA ASN A 73 14.37 9.62 4.25
C ASN A 73 15.00 9.14 2.93
N LYS A 74 14.20 8.99 1.88
CA LYS A 74 14.65 8.52 0.56
C LYS A 74 14.75 9.64 -0.47
N ASN A 75 14.50 10.90 -0.08
CA ASN A 75 14.64 12.09 -0.93
C ASN A 75 14.08 11.90 -2.36
N TYR A 76 12.84 11.42 -2.49
CA TYR A 76 12.21 11.18 -3.79
C TYR A 76 12.94 10.21 -4.71
N LYS A 77 13.66 9.22 -4.16
CA LYS A 77 14.32 8.15 -4.93
C LYS A 77 13.36 7.59 -5.99
N GLU A 78 13.84 7.51 -7.22
CA GLU A 78 13.10 6.97 -8.36
C GLU A 78 12.75 5.49 -8.14
N PHE A 79 11.62 5.08 -8.72
CA PHE A 79 11.24 3.67 -8.77
C PHE A 79 12.18 2.92 -9.72
N ASP A 80 12.74 1.82 -9.23
CA ASP A 80 13.74 1.00 -9.92
C ASP A 80 13.52 -0.51 -9.67
N ASP A 81 14.41 -1.35 -10.19
CA ASP A 81 14.33 -2.81 -10.01
C ASP A 81 14.50 -3.27 -8.55
N SER A 82 15.04 -2.42 -7.67
CA SER A 82 15.16 -2.71 -6.24
C SER A 82 13.92 -2.27 -5.42
N SER A 83 12.95 -1.64 -6.07
CA SER A 83 11.79 -1.07 -5.41
C SER A 83 10.72 -2.13 -5.12
N ASP A 84 10.20 -2.11 -3.90
CA ASP A 84 9.08 -2.96 -3.49
C ASP A 84 7.78 -2.55 -4.22
N ILE A 85 6.84 -3.48 -4.30
CA ILE A 85 5.48 -3.25 -4.80
C ILE A 85 4.52 -3.23 -3.60
N ASP A 86 4.03 -2.04 -3.26
CA ASP A 86 3.04 -1.87 -2.20
C ASP A 86 1.62 -2.00 -2.77
N VAL A 87 0.87 -3.01 -2.33
CA VAL A 87 -0.49 -3.33 -2.76
C VAL A 87 -1.48 -2.94 -1.67
N ALA A 88 -2.46 -2.11 -2.03
CA ALA A 88 -3.66 -1.88 -1.25
C ALA A 88 -4.72 -2.91 -1.65
N ILE A 89 -5.22 -3.66 -0.67
CA ILE A 89 -6.38 -4.55 -0.83
C ILE A 89 -7.53 -3.94 -0.04
N ILE A 90 -8.61 -3.57 -0.73
CA ILE A 90 -9.79 -2.96 -0.14
C ILE A 90 -10.79 -4.08 0.17
N SER A 91 -10.95 -4.45 1.44
CA SER A 91 -11.88 -5.51 1.80
C SER A 91 -12.32 -5.39 3.26
N GLU A 92 -13.61 -5.14 3.45
CA GLU A 92 -14.22 -5.13 4.78
C GLU A 92 -14.11 -6.52 5.45
N TYR A 93 -14.23 -7.60 4.68
CA TYR A 93 -14.11 -8.97 5.18
C TYR A 93 -12.72 -9.22 5.80
N PHE A 94 -11.65 -8.98 5.04
CA PHE A 94 -10.30 -9.22 5.52
C PHE A 94 -9.91 -8.23 6.62
N PHE A 95 -10.36 -6.97 6.54
CA PHE A 95 -10.21 -6.00 7.62
C PHE A 95 -10.82 -6.51 8.93
N ASN A 96 -12.10 -6.89 8.91
CA ASN A 96 -12.82 -7.36 10.10
C ASN A 96 -12.25 -8.69 10.62
N THR A 97 -11.84 -9.58 9.73
CA THR A 97 -11.19 -10.85 10.09
C THR A 97 -9.87 -10.60 10.82
N SER A 98 -9.01 -9.74 10.27
CA SER A 98 -7.76 -9.34 10.92
C SER A 98 -8.02 -8.68 12.26
N TRP A 99 -8.91 -7.68 12.31
CA TRP A 99 -9.19 -6.94 13.53
C TRP A 99 -9.72 -7.84 14.64
N ARG A 100 -10.72 -8.70 14.34
CA ARG A 100 -11.27 -9.65 15.31
C ARG A 100 -10.20 -10.62 15.78
N TYR A 101 -9.35 -11.13 14.88
CA TYR A 101 -8.26 -12.01 15.25
C TYR A 101 -7.26 -11.32 16.19
N LEU A 102 -6.79 -10.11 15.84
CA LEU A 102 -5.85 -9.36 16.66
C LEU A 102 -6.39 -9.03 18.06
N ARG A 103 -7.70 -8.75 18.19
CA ARG A 103 -8.33 -8.55 19.50
C ARG A 103 -8.43 -9.82 20.35
N ASN A 104 -8.49 -10.99 19.72
CA ASN A 104 -8.71 -12.27 20.39
C ASN A 104 -7.46 -13.17 20.47
N ILE A 105 -6.30 -12.70 20.02
CA ILE A 105 -5.05 -13.47 20.01
C ILE A 105 -4.60 -13.94 21.41
N GLY A 106 -5.11 -13.29 22.47
CA GLY A 106 -4.94 -13.74 23.85
C GLY A 106 -3.47 -13.98 24.23
N ALA A 107 -3.19 -15.12 24.86
CA ALA A 107 -1.85 -15.47 25.32
C ALA A 107 -0.85 -15.72 24.16
N GLN A 108 -1.32 -16.05 22.96
CA GLN A 108 -0.45 -16.29 21.79
C GLN A 108 0.36 -15.04 21.40
N ARG A 109 -0.08 -13.84 21.81
CA ARG A 109 0.70 -12.60 21.62
C ARG A 109 2.08 -12.66 22.26
N HIS A 110 2.25 -13.44 23.34
CA HIS A 110 3.51 -13.50 24.09
C HIS A 110 4.60 -14.25 23.33
N SER A 111 4.24 -15.21 22.47
CA SER A 111 5.16 -15.95 21.61
C SER A 111 5.52 -15.21 20.31
N LEU A 112 4.87 -14.08 20.02
CA LEU A 112 5.18 -13.31 18.81
C LEU A 112 6.55 -12.61 18.92
N PRO A 113 7.27 -12.46 17.79
CA PRO A 113 8.46 -11.62 17.73
C PRO A 113 8.16 -10.17 18.11
N GLN A 114 9.18 -9.45 18.59
CA GLN A 114 9.01 -8.07 19.06
C GLN A 114 8.45 -7.13 17.98
N ALA A 115 8.85 -7.31 16.72
CA ALA A 115 8.32 -6.52 15.60
C ALA A 115 6.81 -6.71 15.41
N ALA A 116 6.31 -7.95 15.53
CA ALA A 116 4.88 -8.24 15.44
C ALA A 116 4.13 -7.70 16.66
N LYS A 117 4.69 -7.80 17.87
CA LYS A 117 4.13 -7.19 19.09
C LYS A 117 4.01 -5.67 18.96
N GLN A 118 5.03 -5.01 18.42
CA GLN A 118 4.99 -3.57 18.17
C GLN A 118 3.93 -3.22 17.13
N SER A 119 3.88 -3.96 16.02
CA SER A 119 2.87 -3.74 15.00
C SER A 119 1.45 -3.89 15.57
N ILE A 120 1.17 -4.86 16.44
CA ILE A 120 -0.14 -4.98 17.11
C ILE A 120 -0.47 -3.73 17.94
N ARG A 121 0.50 -3.15 18.66
CA ARG A 121 0.29 -1.89 19.38
C ARG A 121 -0.03 -0.74 18.42
N ASP A 122 0.75 -0.62 17.34
CA ASP A 122 0.52 0.41 16.32
C ASP A 122 -0.88 0.30 15.69
N HIS A 123 -1.43 -0.90 15.57
CA HIS A 123 -2.80 -1.09 15.09
C HIS A 123 -3.85 -0.47 16.01
N VAL A 124 -3.68 -0.62 17.33
CA VAL A 124 -4.57 0.00 18.31
C VAL A 124 -4.47 1.53 18.25
N GLU A 125 -3.25 2.06 18.16
CA GLU A 125 -3.00 3.49 18.25
C GLU A 125 -3.24 4.25 16.94
N ARG A 126 -3.01 3.61 15.78
CA ARG A 126 -2.83 4.33 14.50
C ARG A 126 -3.53 3.75 13.29
N TYR A 127 -3.96 2.48 13.30
CA TYR A 127 -4.50 1.86 12.07
C TYR A 127 -5.97 1.46 12.16
N ILE A 128 -6.41 0.80 13.23
CA ILE A 128 -7.76 0.22 13.31
C ILE A 128 -8.86 1.27 13.21
N TYR A 129 -8.71 2.39 13.94
CA TYR A 129 -9.68 3.48 13.90
C TYR A 129 -9.86 4.06 12.48
N TRP A 130 -8.77 4.10 11.71
CA TRP A 130 -8.74 4.61 10.33
C TRP A 130 -8.95 3.52 9.28
N GLY A 131 -9.54 2.38 9.65
CA GLY A 131 -9.90 1.32 8.70
C GLY A 131 -8.70 0.69 8.00
N THR A 132 -7.52 0.65 8.63
CA THR A 132 -6.28 0.10 8.03
C THR A 132 -5.75 -1.11 8.82
N ILE A 133 -5.21 -2.11 8.10
CA ILE A 133 -4.35 -3.17 8.66
C ILE A 133 -3.03 -3.19 7.89
N ALA A 134 -1.95 -2.77 8.53
CA ALA A 134 -0.60 -2.88 7.97
C ALA A 134 -0.06 -4.30 8.20
N THR A 135 0.06 -5.09 7.13
CA THR A 135 0.37 -6.53 7.27
C THR A 135 1.86 -6.85 7.28
N ASP A 136 2.75 -5.86 7.12
CA ASP A 136 4.19 -6.05 6.91
C ASP A 136 4.90 -6.84 8.02
N LYS A 137 4.40 -6.77 9.26
CA LYS A 137 4.93 -7.54 10.41
C LYS A 137 3.99 -8.60 10.96
N ILE A 138 2.74 -8.66 10.47
CA ILE A 138 1.71 -9.49 11.07
C ILE A 138 1.05 -10.46 10.10
N LEU A 139 1.27 -10.34 8.78
CA LEU A 139 0.64 -11.19 7.77
C LEU A 139 0.74 -12.69 8.12
N PRO A 140 1.92 -13.25 8.46
CA PRO A 140 2.04 -14.70 8.72
C PRO A 140 1.20 -15.19 9.90
N TYR A 141 0.79 -14.28 10.79
CA TYR A 141 0.03 -14.61 12.00
C TYR A 141 -1.48 -14.40 11.81
N LEU A 142 -1.92 -13.80 10.71
CA LEU A 142 -3.34 -13.64 10.40
C LEU A 142 -3.95 -14.96 9.90
N PRO A 143 -5.26 -15.20 10.06
CA PRO A 143 -5.91 -16.45 9.67
C PRO A 143 -5.69 -16.86 8.20
N PHE A 144 -5.61 -15.88 7.31
CA PHE A 144 -5.39 -16.06 5.86
C PHE A 144 -3.93 -15.84 5.45
N GLY A 145 -3.04 -15.60 6.42
CA GLY A 145 -1.68 -15.14 6.21
C GLY A 145 -0.83 -16.01 5.30
N LYS A 146 -0.90 -17.34 5.49
CA LYS A 146 -0.18 -18.30 4.66
C LYS A 146 -0.61 -18.23 3.19
N VAL A 147 -1.91 -18.19 2.93
CA VAL A 147 -2.47 -18.13 1.57
C VAL A 147 -1.99 -16.86 0.88
N TRP A 148 -2.09 -15.72 1.57
CA TRP A 148 -1.65 -14.45 1.02
C TRP A 148 -0.14 -14.38 0.81
N LEU A 149 0.68 -14.91 1.72
CA LEU A 149 2.13 -14.99 1.50
C LEU A 149 2.47 -15.75 0.22
N SER A 150 1.87 -16.93 0.03
CA SER A 150 2.07 -17.72 -1.19
C SER A 150 1.59 -16.99 -2.44
N ALA A 151 0.46 -16.26 -2.36
CA ALA A 151 -0.04 -15.44 -3.46
C ALA A 151 0.94 -14.32 -3.84
N LEU A 152 1.46 -13.59 -2.86
CA LEU A 152 2.41 -12.50 -3.08
C LEU A 152 3.75 -13.03 -3.64
N GLU A 153 4.22 -14.19 -3.15
CA GLU A 153 5.41 -14.87 -3.69
C GLU A 153 5.20 -15.38 -5.13
N GLU A 154 3.99 -15.80 -5.49
CA GLU A 154 3.65 -16.18 -6.86
C GLU A 154 3.71 -14.96 -7.79
N MET A 155 3.07 -13.85 -7.40
CA MET A 155 3.09 -12.62 -8.18
C MET A 155 4.51 -12.03 -8.31
N ALA A 156 5.38 -12.25 -7.33
CA ALA A 156 6.79 -11.84 -7.37
C ALA A 156 7.64 -12.63 -8.40
N LYS A 157 7.12 -13.71 -8.99
CA LYS A 157 7.80 -14.49 -10.04
C LYS A 157 7.45 -14.03 -11.46
N GLU A 158 6.42 -13.20 -11.60
CA GLU A 158 5.84 -12.82 -12.88
C GLU A 158 6.10 -11.37 -13.25
N ALA A 159 6.24 -11.09 -14.54
CA ALA A 159 6.31 -9.72 -15.02
C ALA A 159 4.98 -8.99 -14.78
N PRO A 160 4.99 -7.67 -14.50
CA PRO A 160 6.18 -6.81 -14.37
C PRO A 160 6.80 -6.79 -12.97
N THR A 161 6.25 -7.54 -12.01
CA THR A 161 6.69 -7.52 -10.60
C THR A 161 7.78 -8.54 -10.27
N LYS A 162 8.36 -9.17 -11.29
CA LYS A 162 9.36 -10.23 -11.16
C LYS A 162 10.54 -9.77 -10.31
N ASN A 163 10.98 -10.64 -9.40
CA ASN A 163 12.12 -10.43 -8.48
C ASN A 163 11.96 -9.27 -7.50
N ARG A 164 10.73 -8.78 -7.26
CA ARG A 164 10.45 -7.71 -6.30
C ARG A 164 9.67 -8.25 -5.10
N THR A 165 9.89 -7.64 -3.93
CA THR A 165 9.03 -7.91 -2.78
C THR A 165 7.67 -7.26 -3.02
N ILE A 166 6.59 -8.03 -2.85
CA ILE A 166 5.23 -7.50 -2.89
C ILE A 166 4.70 -7.47 -1.46
N LYS A 167 4.27 -6.30 -1.01
CA LYS A 167 3.72 -6.06 0.32
C LYS A 167 2.25 -5.74 0.19
N ALA A 168 1.42 -6.33 1.04
CA ALA A 168 0.01 -5.99 1.10
C ALA A 168 -0.27 -5.05 2.29
N ARG A 169 -1.34 -4.26 2.15
CA ARG A 169 -2.00 -3.55 3.23
C ARG A 169 -3.49 -3.61 2.99
N ILE A 170 -4.25 -3.84 4.04
CA ILE A 170 -5.70 -3.95 3.95
C ILE A 170 -6.33 -2.64 4.35
N TYR A 171 -7.31 -2.20 3.58
CA TYR A 171 -8.18 -1.08 3.88
C TYR A 171 -9.62 -1.59 3.99
N LYS A 172 -10.39 -1.08 4.94
CA LYS A 172 -11.77 -1.51 5.14
C LYS A 172 -12.65 -1.19 3.92
N ASP A 173 -12.45 -0.02 3.34
CA ASP A 173 -13.19 0.52 2.21
C ASP A 173 -12.31 1.54 1.45
N PHE A 174 -12.81 2.04 0.31
CA PHE A 174 -12.11 3.06 -0.47
C PHE A 174 -11.99 4.40 0.26
N ASP A 175 -12.88 4.70 1.20
CA ASP A 175 -12.78 5.90 2.03
C ASP A 175 -11.55 5.83 2.94
N SER A 176 -11.35 4.70 3.62
CA SER A 176 -10.17 4.40 4.45
C SER A 176 -8.86 4.51 3.65
N LEU A 177 -8.82 3.97 2.43
CA LEU A 177 -7.68 4.14 1.53
C LEU A 177 -7.44 5.61 1.19
N ARG A 178 -8.48 6.33 0.74
CA ARG A 178 -8.38 7.75 0.37
C ARG A 178 -7.90 8.60 1.54
N ALA A 179 -8.53 8.46 2.71
CA ALA A 179 -8.16 9.19 3.92
C ALA A 179 -6.69 8.97 4.28
N TYR A 180 -6.21 7.72 4.22
CA TYR A 180 -4.80 7.40 4.47
C TYR A 180 -3.85 8.12 3.50
N GLN A 181 -4.13 8.08 2.19
CA GLN A 181 -3.29 8.70 1.18
C GLN A 181 -3.35 10.23 1.27
N VAL A 182 -4.53 10.80 1.45
CA VAL A 182 -4.76 12.24 1.63
C VAL A 182 -3.99 12.76 2.83
N ASN A 183 -4.06 12.09 3.99
CA ASN A 183 -3.32 12.52 5.18
C ASN A 183 -1.81 12.54 4.94
N ASN A 184 -1.26 11.53 4.27
CA ASN A 184 0.18 11.50 3.93
C ASN A 184 0.56 12.62 2.96
N LEU A 185 -0.25 12.86 1.94
CA LEU A 185 -0.03 13.91 0.95
C LEU A 185 -0.17 15.31 1.56
N THR A 186 -1.11 15.51 2.49
CA THR A 186 -1.25 16.77 3.25
C THR A 186 0.02 17.06 4.05
N ASN A 187 0.51 16.08 4.81
CA ASN A 187 1.74 16.24 5.58
C ASN A 187 2.95 16.53 4.68
N LEU A 188 3.08 15.79 3.58
CA LEU A 188 4.14 16.00 2.60
C LEU A 188 4.06 17.39 1.98
N ARG A 189 2.86 17.84 1.59
CA ARG A 189 2.61 19.16 1.03
C ARG A 189 3.02 20.26 1.99
N SER A 190 2.63 20.18 3.26
CA SER A 190 3.02 21.17 4.28
C SER A 190 4.55 21.26 4.40
N SER A 191 5.24 20.12 4.51
CA SER A 191 6.71 20.10 4.58
C SER A 191 7.39 20.65 3.33
N GLU A 192 6.83 20.44 2.13
CA GLU A 192 7.39 20.99 0.89
C GLU A 192 7.12 22.48 0.70
N ILE A 193 6.00 23.00 1.23
CA ILE A 193 5.73 24.44 1.26
C ILE A 193 6.70 25.13 2.22
N GLU A 194 6.90 24.57 3.41
CA GLU A 194 7.84 25.12 4.41
C GLU A 194 9.28 25.21 3.89
N LYS A 195 9.75 24.23 3.09
CA LYS A 195 11.08 24.26 2.46
C LYS A 195 11.25 25.34 1.38
N ARG A 196 10.15 25.89 0.86
CA ARG A 196 10.17 26.91 -0.22
C ARG A 196 10.09 28.35 0.33
N ILE A 197 9.82 28.50 1.62
CA ILE A 197 9.84 29.76 2.36
C ILE A 197 11.25 29.99 2.90
#